data_AF-A0A6A3EB54-F1
#
_entry.id   AF-A0A6A3EB54-F1
#
_cell.length_a   1.000
_cell.length_b   1.000
_cell.length_c   1.000
_cell.angle_alpha   90.00
_cell.angle_beta   90.00
_cell.angle_gamma   90.00
#
_symmetry.space_group_name_H-M   'P 1'
#
loop_
_entity.id
_entity.type
_entity.pdbx_description
1 polymer ?
#
loop_
_entity_poly.entity_id
_entity_poly.type
_entity_poly.pdbx_seq_one_letter_code
_entity_poly.pdbx_strand_id
1 'polypeptide(L)'
;MTKERFTGSPFPELHVTDVERRELISLADAYVEEYIQKYKDYVAVDRRAVNKRRWQHVKSRDNLHVYGERSRRAHGRRGTTLESSLSCTQQLNAVTDEKDLSVLLGVGTVSGELEELMFGVLSPTLDDMRVSASDELLSSLL
;
A
#
# COMPACT_ATOMS: atom_id res chain seq x y z
N MET A 1 -3.63 35.95 16.24
CA MET A 1 -4.94 35.69 15.61
C MET A 1 -4.77 34.63 14.53
N THR A 2 -5.15 33.38 14.80
CA THR A 2 -5.19 32.29 13.79
C THR A 2 -6.23 31.26 14.25
N LYS A 3 -7.53 31.63 14.19
CA LYS A 3 -8.63 30.76 14.68
C LYS A 3 -9.54 30.20 13.58
N GLU A 4 -9.19 30.38 12.31
CA GLU A 4 -10.14 30.18 11.18
C GLU A 4 -9.59 29.29 10.05
N ARG A 5 -8.57 28.45 10.26
CA ARG A 5 -7.91 27.72 9.16
C ARG A 5 -8.30 26.25 8.98
N PHE A 6 -9.16 25.68 9.83
CA PHE A 6 -9.27 24.22 9.92
C PHE A 6 -10.70 23.66 10.02
N THR A 7 -11.71 24.37 9.50
CA THR A 7 -13.12 23.94 9.63
C THR A 7 -13.73 23.31 8.37
N GLY A 8 -12.96 23.08 7.31
CA GLY A 8 -13.47 22.49 6.06
C GLY A 8 -12.54 21.42 5.50
N SER A 9 -13.14 20.32 5.01
CA SER A 9 -12.43 19.31 4.23
C SER A 9 -11.67 19.97 3.07
N PRO A 10 -10.39 19.63 2.83
CA PRO A 10 -9.61 20.21 1.73
C PRO A 10 -10.04 19.71 0.35
N PHE A 11 -10.97 18.76 0.29
CA PHE A 11 -11.46 18.14 -0.93
C PHE A 11 -12.82 18.73 -1.34
N PRO A 12 -13.07 18.86 -2.65
CA PRO A 12 -14.41 19.18 -3.14
C PRO A 12 -15.41 18.11 -2.72
N GLU A 13 -16.69 18.48 -2.67
CA GLU A 13 -17.76 17.55 -2.32
C GLU A 13 -17.75 16.34 -3.26
N LEU A 14 -17.63 15.15 -2.66
CA LEU A 14 -17.49 13.90 -3.40
C LEU A 14 -18.88 13.36 -3.77
N HIS A 15 -19.27 13.55 -5.03
CA HIS A 15 -20.51 12.98 -5.57
C HIS A 15 -20.24 11.58 -6.12
N VAL A 16 -20.62 10.56 -5.36
CA VAL A 16 -20.62 9.15 -5.81
C VAL A 16 -22.05 8.66 -5.90
N THR A 17 -22.42 8.07 -7.02
CA THR A 17 -23.74 7.43 -7.16
C THR A 17 -23.85 6.18 -6.28
N ASP A 18 -25.07 5.75 -5.95
CA ASP A 18 -25.29 4.52 -5.17
C ASP A 18 -24.79 3.25 -5.88
N VAL A 19 -24.65 3.31 -7.21
CA VAL A 19 -24.09 2.22 -8.01
C VAL A 19 -22.57 2.18 -7.83
N GLU A 20 -21.89 3.30 -8.08
CA GLU A 20 -20.43 3.41 -7.93
C GLU A 20 -19.99 3.09 -6.50
N ARG A 21 -20.74 3.55 -5.48
CA ARG A 21 -20.48 3.23 -4.08
C ARG A 21 -20.48 1.71 -3.84
N ARG A 22 -21.47 1.00 -4.37
CA ARG A 22 -21.56 -0.46 -4.23
C ARG A 22 -20.46 -1.18 -4.99
N GLU A 23 -20.09 -0.70 -6.16
CA GLU A 23 -18.98 -1.25 -6.95
C GLU A 23 -17.64 -1.09 -6.21
N LEU A 24 -17.38 0.09 -5.64
CA LEU A 24 -16.17 0.35 -4.85
C LEU A 24 -16.09 -0.55 -3.60
N ILE A 25 -17.20 -0.72 -2.89
CA ILE A 25 -17.28 -1.63 -1.74
C ILE A 25 -17.00 -3.07 -2.18
N SER A 26 -17.69 -3.54 -3.23
CA SER A 26 -17.50 -4.90 -3.75
C SER A 26 -16.06 -5.15 -4.21
N LEU A 27 -15.40 -4.14 -4.78
CA LEU A 27 -14.01 -4.21 -5.20
C LEU A 27 -13.07 -4.33 -3.99
N ALA A 28 -13.29 -3.51 -2.95
CA ALA A 28 -12.53 -3.58 -1.71
C ALA A 28 -12.67 -4.96 -1.03
N ASP A 29 -13.90 -5.47 -0.92
CA ASP A 29 -14.17 -6.79 -0.35
C ASP A 29 -13.46 -7.90 -1.13
N ALA A 30 -13.51 -7.84 -2.46
CA ALA A 30 -12.83 -8.81 -3.31
C ALA A 30 -11.30 -8.81 -3.10
N TYR A 31 -10.68 -7.63 -2.98
CA TYR A 31 -9.26 -7.53 -2.69
C TYR A 31 -8.92 -8.10 -1.31
N VAL A 32 -9.69 -7.76 -0.28
CA VAL A 32 -9.47 -8.25 1.08
C VAL A 32 -9.52 -9.78 1.11
N GLU A 33 -10.55 -10.38 0.50
CA GLU A 33 -10.67 -11.83 0.43
C GLU A 33 -9.50 -12.47 -0.34
N GLU A 34 -9.10 -11.88 -1.47
CA GLU A 34 -7.96 -12.36 -2.25
C GLU A 34 -6.66 -12.37 -1.42
N TYR A 35 -6.37 -11.29 -0.69
CA TYR A 35 -5.16 -11.19 0.13
C TYR A 35 -5.20 -12.10 1.36
N ILE A 36 -6.37 -12.28 1.98
CA ILE A 36 -6.56 -13.26 3.06
C ILE A 36 -6.28 -14.67 2.52
N GLN A 37 -6.78 -15.02 1.34
CA GLN A 37 -6.52 -16.32 0.74
C GLN A 37 -5.03 -16.53 0.42
N LYS A 38 -4.37 -15.52 -0.17
CA LYS A 38 -2.91 -15.56 -0.39
C LYS A 38 -2.14 -15.77 0.91
N TYR A 39 -2.55 -15.14 2.00
CA TYR A 39 -1.94 -15.34 3.32
C TYR A 39 -2.18 -16.76 3.85
N LYS A 40 -3.41 -17.28 3.75
CA LYS A 40 -3.74 -18.66 4.13
C LYS A 40 -2.88 -19.67 3.38
N ASP A 41 -2.73 -19.51 2.06
CA ASP A 41 -1.89 -20.38 1.23
C ASP A 41 -0.42 -20.27 1.62
N TYR A 42 0.08 -19.05 1.87
CA TYR A 42 1.44 -18.83 2.34
C TYR A 42 1.72 -19.55 3.67
N VAL A 43 0.75 -19.59 4.59
CA VAL A 43 0.88 -20.30 5.87
C VAL A 43 0.74 -21.81 5.69
N ALA A 44 -0.29 -22.28 4.98
CA ALA A 44 -0.66 -23.69 4.91
C ALA A 44 0.15 -24.48 3.86
N VAL A 45 0.35 -23.90 2.68
CA VAL A 45 1.01 -24.54 1.53
C VAL A 45 2.50 -24.25 1.53
N ASP A 46 2.88 -22.98 1.59
CA ASP A 46 4.28 -22.56 1.51
C ASP A 46 5.03 -22.70 2.85
N ARG A 47 4.33 -23.07 3.94
CA ARG A 47 4.89 -23.22 5.30
C ARG A 47 5.68 -21.99 5.75
N ARG A 48 5.16 -20.80 5.42
CA ARG A 48 5.78 -19.50 5.67
C ARG A 48 7.15 -19.31 4.99
N ALA A 49 7.46 -20.10 3.95
CA ALA A 49 8.69 -19.96 3.19
C ALA A 49 8.48 -19.12 1.93
N VAL A 50 9.32 -18.11 1.73
CA VAL A 50 9.27 -17.29 0.51
C VAL A 50 9.84 -18.07 -0.67
N ASN A 51 9.07 -18.18 -1.76
CA ASN A 51 9.53 -18.81 -3.00
C ASN A 51 10.63 -17.98 -3.67
N LYS A 52 11.89 -18.37 -3.44
CA LYS A 52 13.09 -17.69 -3.96
C LYS A 52 13.24 -17.70 -5.49
N ARG A 53 12.46 -18.53 -6.21
CA ARG A 53 12.42 -18.51 -7.69
C ARG A 53 11.62 -17.33 -8.21
N ARG A 54 10.57 -16.92 -7.48
CA ARG A 54 9.73 -15.77 -7.82
C ARG A 54 10.23 -14.49 -7.16
N TRP A 55 10.67 -14.58 -5.92
CA TRP A 55 11.01 -13.45 -5.08
C TRP A 55 12.53 -13.32 -4.93
N GLN A 56 13.07 -12.15 -5.28
CA GLN A 56 14.45 -11.77 -5.03
C GLN A 56 14.51 -10.91 -3.79
N HIS A 57 15.41 -11.23 -2.87
CA HIS A 57 15.62 -10.42 -1.67
C HIS A 57 16.17 -9.04 -2.04
N VAL A 58 15.58 -7.99 -1.44
CA VAL A 58 15.95 -6.59 -1.67
C VAL A 58 16.61 -6.00 -0.44
N LYS A 59 15.96 -6.14 0.73
CA LYS A 59 16.45 -5.55 1.98
C LYS A 59 15.96 -6.33 3.18
N SER A 60 16.71 -6.23 4.28
CA SER A 60 16.24 -6.65 5.59
C SER A 60 16.52 -5.59 6.62
N ARG A 61 15.60 -5.49 7.58
CA ARG A 61 15.74 -4.68 8.76
C ARG A 61 15.03 -5.40 9.89
N ASP A 62 15.75 -5.66 10.97
CA ASP A 62 15.24 -6.40 12.12
C ASP A 62 14.61 -7.73 11.68
N ASN A 63 13.35 -8.00 12.05
CA ASN A 63 12.62 -9.20 11.66
C ASN A 63 11.82 -9.04 10.36
N LEU A 64 11.98 -7.94 9.61
CA LEU A 64 11.28 -7.66 8.36
C LEU A 64 12.21 -7.82 7.16
N HIS A 65 11.78 -8.66 6.22
CA HIS A 65 12.46 -8.93 4.96
C HIS A 65 11.60 -8.48 3.79
N VAL A 66 12.17 -7.70 2.89
CA VAL A 66 11.50 -7.21 1.68
C VAL A 66 12.09 -7.92 0.47
N TYR A 67 11.20 -8.41 -0.38
CA TYR A 67 11.53 -9.09 -1.62
C TYR A 67 10.86 -8.39 -2.80
N GLY A 68 11.56 -8.26 -3.92
CA GLY A 68 10.99 -7.83 -5.19
C GLY A 68 10.62 -9.04 -6.04
N GLU A 69 9.52 -8.94 -6.77
CA GLU A 69 9.17 -9.96 -7.77
C GLU A 69 10.21 -9.93 -8.90
N ARG A 70 10.75 -11.09 -9.25
CA ARG A 70 11.60 -11.21 -10.42
C ARG A 70 10.74 -11.01 -11.66
N SER A 71 10.96 -9.93 -12.41
CA SER A 71 10.27 -9.69 -13.68
C SER A 71 10.48 -10.88 -14.61
N ARG A 72 9.38 -11.52 -15.04
CA ARG A 72 9.44 -12.61 -16.05
C ARG A 72 9.98 -12.11 -17.39
N ARG A 73 9.98 -10.79 -17.63
CA ARG A 73 10.48 -10.16 -18.87
C ARG A 73 11.98 -9.90 -18.87
N ALA A 74 12.66 -9.96 -17.71
CA ALA A 74 14.11 -9.75 -17.62
C ALA A 74 14.96 -10.86 -18.31
N HIS A 75 14.36 -12.01 -18.63
CA HIS A 75 15.04 -13.07 -19.39
C HIS A 75 15.07 -12.83 -20.91
N GLY A 76 14.52 -11.71 -21.40
CA GLY A 76 14.48 -11.36 -22.82
C GLY A 76 15.35 -10.17 -23.24
N ARG A 77 15.94 -9.40 -22.32
CA ARG A 77 16.81 -8.26 -22.66
C ARG A 77 18.05 -8.27 -21.78
N ARG A 78 19.15 -8.79 -22.33
CA ARG A 78 20.50 -8.43 -21.88
C ARG A 78 20.71 -6.94 -22.13
N GLY A 79 21.21 -6.24 -21.11
CA GLY A 79 21.48 -4.78 -21.12
C GLY A 79 20.26 -4.00 -20.61
N THR A 80 20.33 -3.18 -19.58
CA THR A 80 21.42 -2.29 -19.13
C THR A 80 21.17 -1.86 -17.68
N THR A 81 22.26 -1.73 -16.94
CA THR A 81 22.48 -0.81 -15.80
C THR A 81 21.59 -0.93 -14.55
N LEU A 82 22.20 -1.53 -13.53
CA LEU A 82 21.84 -1.45 -12.12
C LEU A 82 22.10 -0.02 -11.60
N GLU A 83 21.14 0.88 -11.70
CA GLU A 83 21.17 2.19 -11.01
C GLU A 83 19.73 2.64 -10.75
N SER A 84 19.14 2.23 -9.62
CA SER A 84 18.15 3.05 -8.91
C SER A 84 17.75 2.38 -7.60
N SER A 85 18.58 2.62 -6.61
CA SER A 85 18.12 2.82 -5.25
C SER A 85 17.13 3.99 -5.25
N LEU A 86 15.84 3.78 -4.96
CA LEU A 86 14.90 4.86 -4.66
C LEU A 86 14.05 4.41 -3.46
N SER A 87 14.42 4.85 -2.26
CA SER A 87 13.88 6.04 -1.59
C SER A 87 12.38 5.94 -1.35
N CYS A 88 12.00 5.61 -0.10
CA CYS A 88 10.67 5.93 0.39
C CYS A 88 10.55 7.45 0.38
N THR A 89 9.52 7.99 -0.27
CA THR A 89 9.35 9.40 -0.68
C THR A 89 10.15 9.76 -1.95
N GLN A 90 9.46 9.82 -3.09
CA GLN A 90 9.43 11.00 -3.97
C GLN A 90 8.62 10.74 -5.27
N GLN A 91 7.64 11.63 -5.47
CA GLN A 91 7.16 12.23 -6.72
C GLN A 91 6.58 11.34 -7.84
N LEU A 92 5.25 11.40 -7.91
CA LEU A 92 4.44 11.25 -9.12
C LEU A 92 4.95 12.19 -10.24
N ASN A 93 5.67 11.62 -11.21
CA ASN A 93 5.73 12.16 -12.55
C ASN A 93 5.03 11.16 -13.48
N ALA A 94 3.86 11.54 -13.96
CA ALA A 94 3.11 10.83 -14.99
C ALA A 94 3.66 11.23 -16.37
N VAL A 95 4.32 10.28 -17.05
CA VAL A 95 4.47 10.26 -18.51
C VAL A 95 4.43 8.80 -18.92
N THR A 96 3.65 8.54 -19.96
CA THR A 96 3.33 7.26 -20.59
C THR A 96 4.57 6.44 -20.95
N ASP A 97 4.76 5.36 -20.20
CA ASP A 97 5.42 4.12 -20.60
C ASP A 97 4.74 3.06 -19.74
N GLU A 98 4.64 1.81 -20.20
CA GLU A 98 4.08 0.70 -19.43
C GLU A 98 4.95 0.50 -18.18
N LYS A 99 4.77 1.33 -17.14
CA LYS A 99 5.61 1.35 -15.95
C LYS A 99 5.51 -0.05 -15.36
N ASP A 100 6.58 -0.81 -15.52
CA ASP A 100 6.74 -2.15 -14.98
C ASP A 100 6.65 -2.00 -13.45
N LEU A 101 5.42 -2.02 -12.92
CA LEU A 101 5.13 -1.79 -11.52
C LEU A 101 5.80 -2.92 -10.75
N SER A 102 6.88 -2.59 -10.07
CA SER A 102 7.65 -3.57 -9.31
C SER A 102 6.83 -4.00 -8.10
N VAL A 103 6.43 -5.27 -8.07
CA VAL A 103 5.71 -5.85 -6.94
C VAL A 103 6.69 -6.16 -5.82
N LEU A 104 6.41 -5.66 -4.62
CA LEU A 104 7.17 -5.94 -3.41
C LEU A 104 6.38 -6.85 -2.46
N LEU A 105 7.07 -7.77 -1.81
CA LEU A 105 6.56 -8.63 -0.75
C LEU A 105 7.37 -8.38 0.53
N GLY A 106 6.70 -7.89 1.57
CA GLY A 106 7.25 -7.81 2.92
C GLY A 106 6.84 -9.03 3.74
N VAL A 107 7.81 -9.70 4.37
CA VAL A 107 7.57 -10.81 5.29
C VAL A 107 8.36 -10.59 6.56
N GLY A 108 7.70 -10.63 7.70
CA GLY A 108 8.36 -10.45 8.98
C GLY A 108 7.43 -10.43 10.16
N THR A 109 7.97 -10.06 11.31
CA THR A 109 7.22 -9.81 12.54
C THR A 109 7.44 -8.38 13.00
N VAL A 110 6.39 -7.79 13.58
CA VAL A 110 6.42 -6.47 14.21
C VAL A 110 5.93 -6.63 15.65
N SER A 111 6.54 -5.89 16.57
CA SER A 111 6.12 -5.84 17.97
C SER A 111 5.10 -4.73 18.14
N GLY A 112 3.98 -5.01 18.81
CA GLY A 112 2.93 -4.04 19.07
C GLY A 112 1.54 -4.60 18.80
N GLU A 113 0.54 -3.74 18.94
CA GLU A 113 -0.84 -4.04 18.58
C GLU A 113 -1.06 -3.83 17.07
N LEU A 114 -1.99 -4.59 16.49
CA LEU A 114 -2.26 -4.50 15.06
C LEU A 114 -2.85 -3.12 14.70
N GLU A 115 -3.67 -2.58 15.59
CA GLU A 115 -4.35 -1.30 15.46
C GLU A 115 -3.35 -0.16 15.34
N GLU A 116 -2.31 -0.16 16.18
CA GLU A 116 -1.21 0.81 16.12
C GLU A 116 -0.46 0.74 14.79
N LEU A 117 -0.18 -0.48 14.32
CA LEU A 117 0.48 -0.69 13.04
C LEU A 117 -0.40 -0.22 11.87
N MET A 118 -1.68 -0.59 11.87
CA MET A 118 -2.63 -0.20 10.83
C MET A 118 -2.82 1.33 10.78
N PHE A 119 -2.85 2.00 11.94
CA PHE A 119 -2.89 3.45 12.01
C PHE A 119 -1.65 4.08 11.37
N GLY A 120 -0.45 3.56 11.69
CA GLY A 120 0.80 4.04 11.09
C GLY A 120 0.88 3.83 9.57
N VAL A 121 0.23 2.78 9.06
CA VAL A 121 0.16 2.49 7.61
C VAL A 121 -0.84 3.40 6.89
N LEU A 122 -2.00 3.66 7.50
CA LEU A 122 -3.07 4.45 6.90
C LEU A 122 -2.81 5.96 6.98
N SER A 123 -2.04 6.42 7.97
CA SER A 123 -1.73 7.85 8.16
C SER A 123 -0.24 8.07 8.44
N PRO A 124 0.64 7.82 7.45
CA PRO A 124 2.08 7.95 7.63
C PRO A 124 2.54 9.41 7.78
N THR A 125 1.76 10.37 7.30
CA THR A 125 2.08 11.81 7.43
C THR A 125 1.03 12.56 8.26
N LEU A 126 1.42 13.75 8.76
CA LEU A 126 0.51 14.64 9.49
C LEU A 126 -0.68 15.06 8.62
N ASP A 127 -0.50 15.19 7.31
CA ASP A 127 -1.59 15.55 6.41
C ASP A 127 -2.56 14.37 6.21
N ASP A 128 -2.07 13.14 6.13
CA ASP A 128 -2.94 11.94 6.06
C ASP A 128 -3.78 11.79 7.34
N MET A 129 -3.16 12.03 8.50
CA MET A 129 -3.86 12.03 9.80
C MET A 129 -4.92 13.13 9.89
N ARG A 130 -4.66 14.30 9.30
CA ARG A 130 -5.62 15.41 9.28
C ARG A 130 -6.80 15.10 8.37
N VAL A 131 -6.55 14.40 7.25
CA VAL A 131 -7.62 13.95 6.34
C VAL A 131 -8.50 12.91 7.03
N SER A 132 -7.92 11.89 7.66
CA SER A 132 -8.70 10.86 8.38
C SER A 132 -9.51 11.44 9.55
N ALA A 133 -8.90 12.32 10.35
CA ALA A 133 -9.61 13.00 11.44
C ALA A 133 -10.74 13.93 10.96
N SER A 134 -10.61 14.53 9.78
CA SER A 134 -11.68 15.39 9.22
C SER A 134 -12.92 14.57 8.82
N ASP A 135 -12.72 13.32 8.39
CA ASP A 135 -13.81 12.40 8.01
C ASP A 135 -14.56 11.89 9.25
N GLU A 136 -13.86 11.54 10.33
CA GLU A 136 -14.49 11.16 11.61
C GLU A 136 -15.32 12.31 12.22
N LEU A 137 -14.82 13.54 12.13
CA LEU A 137 -15.54 14.73 12.60
C LEU A 137 -16.82 14.97 11.78
N LEU A 138 -16.81 14.74 10.47
CA LEU A 138 -18.01 14.81 9.62
C LEU A 138 -19.00 13.67 9.90
N SER A 139 -18.50 12.47 10.19
CA SER A 139 -19.35 11.33 10.61
C SER A 139 -20.03 11.57 11.97
N SER A 140 -19.37 12.31 12.89
CA SER A 140 -19.94 12.67 14.21
C SER A 140 -20.94 13.83 14.19
N LEU A 141 -21.09 14.50 13.03
CA LEU A 141 -21.97 15.66 12.81
C LEU A 141 -23.25 15.30 12.03
N LEU A 142 -23.45 14.03 11.70
CA LEU A 142 -24.67 13.43 11.14
C LEU A 142 -25.25 12.40 12.13
#